data_AF-G8JMI0-F1
#
_entry.id   AF-G8JMI0-F1
#
_cell.length_a   1.000
_cell.length_b   1.000
_cell.length_c   1.000
_cell.angle_alpha   90.00
_cell.angle_beta   90.00
_cell.angle_gamma   90.00
#
_symmetry.space_group_name_H-M   'P 1'
#
loop_
_entity.id
_entity.type
_entity.pdbx_description
1 polymer ?
#
loop_
_entity_poly.entity_id
_entity_poly.type
_entity_poly.pdbx_seq_one_letter_code
_entity_poly.pdbx_strand_id
1 'polypeptide(L)'
;MTEQEDIPRDVRLLHLLLASQSIHAYEDQVPLQLMDFAHRYTRGVLKDAVLYNDYASNGSGSSELTVEDVRLAIGARTQYQFKPTAPKELLLQLAQERNKKPLPQVMSMWGVRLPPEKYCLTAKEWRLDDELTEE
;
A
#
# COMPACT_ATOMS: atom_id res chain seq x y z
N MET A 1 45.94 4.05 2.46
CA MET A 1 44.92 5.07 2.16
C MET A 1 43.67 4.34 1.73
N THR A 2 42.85 3.95 2.70
CA THR A 2 41.49 3.47 2.39
C THR A 2 40.67 4.72 2.15
N GLU A 3 40.39 5.03 0.87
CA GLU A 3 39.36 6.00 0.53
C GLU A 3 38.08 5.50 1.19
N GLN A 4 37.74 6.15 2.30
CA GLN A 4 36.45 5.99 2.93
C GLN A 4 35.48 6.58 1.92
N GLU A 5 34.92 5.75 1.04
CA GLU A 5 33.83 6.18 0.16
C GLU A 5 32.84 6.96 1.03
N ASP A 6 32.61 8.23 0.66
CA ASP A 6 31.86 9.21 1.45
C ASP A 6 30.37 8.88 1.39
N ILE A 7 30.02 7.72 1.94
CA ILE A 7 28.66 7.20 1.98
C ILE A 7 27.92 7.96 3.10
N PRO A 8 26.78 8.61 2.80
CA PRO A 8 26.02 9.35 3.78
C PRO A 8 25.66 8.50 5.00
N ARG A 9 25.63 9.13 6.19
CA ARG A 9 25.34 8.47 7.46
C ARG A 9 24.05 7.64 7.41
N ASP A 10 22.98 8.18 6.82
CA ASP A 10 21.67 7.54 6.77
C ASP A 10 21.63 6.33 5.84
N VAL A 11 22.40 6.36 4.75
CA VAL A 11 22.56 5.21 3.85
C VAL A 11 23.25 4.05 4.59
N ARG A 12 24.31 4.36 5.35
CA ARG A 12 25.01 3.36 6.18
C ARG A 12 24.10 2.77 7.27
N LEU A 13 23.22 3.58 7.86
CA LEU A 13 22.22 3.11 8.81
C LEU A 13 21.15 2.24 8.16
N LEU A 14 20.72 2.55 6.94
CA LEU A 14 19.78 1.71 6.19
C LEU A 14 20.38 0.36 5.82
N HIS A 15 21.66 0.30 5.44
CA HIS A 15 22.35 -0.98 5.26
C HIS A 15 22.37 -1.82 6.53
N LEU A 16 22.63 -1.19 7.69
CA LEU A 16 22.57 -1.88 8.99
C LEU A 16 21.15 -2.34 9.35
N LEU A 17 20.14 -1.53 9.04
CA LEU A 17 18.73 -1.88 9.24
C LEU A 17 18.32 -3.09 8.38
N LEU A 18 18.71 -3.11 7.09
CA LEU A 18 18.45 -4.23 6.19
C LEU A 18 19.19 -5.50 6.65
N ALA A 19 20.43 -5.36 7.11
CA ALA A 19 21.19 -6.46 7.70
C ALA A 19 20.51 -7.03 8.96
N SER A 20 19.85 -6.20 9.78
CA SER A 20 19.10 -6.67 10.96
C SER A 20 17.89 -7.57 10.60
N GLN A 21 17.37 -7.43 9.38
CA GLN A 21 16.28 -8.24 8.83
C GLN A 21 16.80 -9.42 7.99
N SER A 22 18.10 -9.74 8.08
CA SER A 22 18.78 -10.77 7.27
C SER A 22 18.70 -10.54 5.76
N ILE A 23 18.55 -9.28 5.31
CA ILE A 23 18.54 -8.90 3.90
C ILE A 23 19.93 -8.42 3.52
N HIS A 24 20.69 -9.28 2.83
CA HIS A 24 22.06 -9.00 2.41
C HIS A 24 22.21 -8.70 0.91
N ALA A 25 21.15 -8.95 0.12
CA ALA A 25 21.13 -8.70 -1.31
C ALA A 25 20.01 -7.71 -1.66
N TYR A 26 20.40 -6.51 -2.07
CA TYR A 26 19.53 -5.45 -2.59
C TYR A 26 20.31 -4.61 -3.61
N GLU A 27 19.58 -3.86 -4.43
CA GLU A 27 20.18 -2.90 -5.36
C GLU A 27 20.59 -1.62 -4.62
N ASP A 28 21.66 -0.97 -5.10
CA ASP A 28 22.21 0.25 -4.50
C ASP A 28 21.22 1.43 -4.45
N GLN A 29 20.17 1.40 -5.28
CA GLN A 29 19.11 2.42 -5.31
C GLN A 29 18.06 2.26 -4.22
N VAL A 30 17.94 1.08 -3.58
CA VAL A 30 16.90 0.80 -2.57
C VAL A 30 17.01 1.74 -1.36
N PRO A 31 18.20 1.97 -0.75
CA PRO A 31 18.35 2.94 0.34
C PRO A 31 17.91 4.35 -0.06
N LEU A 32 18.25 4.79 -1.28
CA LEU A 32 17.87 6.11 -1.79
C LEU A 32 16.34 6.25 -1.91
N GLN A 33 15.67 5.22 -2.43
CA GLN A 33 14.21 5.21 -2.55
C GLN A 33 13.52 5.24 -1.18
N LEU A 34 14.05 4.50 -0.20
CA LEU A 34 13.54 4.52 1.18
C LEU A 34 13.74 5.88 1.84
N MET A 35 14.86 6.55 1.59
CA MET A 35 15.11 7.91 2.08
C MET A 35 14.14 8.93 1.47
N ASP A 36 13.91 8.89 0.16
CA ASP A 36 12.94 9.79 -0.49
C ASP A 36 11.52 9.54 0.03
N PHE A 37 11.14 8.27 0.23
CA PHE A 37 9.89 7.92 0.90
C PHE A 37 9.81 8.51 2.31
N ALA A 38 10.82 8.31 3.16
CA ALA A 38 10.81 8.81 4.53
C ALA A 38 10.73 10.34 4.58
N HIS A 39 11.46 11.04 3.70
CA HIS A 39 11.42 12.49 3.59
C HIS A 39 10.03 12.99 3.16
N ARG A 40 9.45 12.41 2.09
CA ARG A 40 8.10 12.78 1.62
C ARG A 40 7.04 12.47 2.67
N TYR A 41 7.15 11.32 3.34
CA TYR A 41 6.23 10.91 4.39
C TYR A 41 6.24 11.88 5.56
N THR A 42 7.41 12.16 6.13
CA THR A 42 7.58 13.07 7.29
C THR A 42 7.17 14.49 6.94
N ARG A 43 7.51 14.98 5.74
CA ARG A 43 7.04 16.29 5.27
C ARG A 43 5.53 16.38 5.20
N GLY A 44 4.85 15.32 4.76
CA GLY A 44 3.39 15.24 4.76
C GLY A 44 2.82 15.27 6.19
N VAL A 45 3.33 14.42 7.08
CA VAL A 45 2.88 14.35 8.48
C VAL A 45 3.06 15.69 9.19
N LEU A 46 4.22 16.34 9.04
CA LEU A 46 4.48 17.62 9.71
C LEU A 46 3.60 18.75 9.16
N LYS A 47 3.27 18.76 7.87
CA LYS A 47 2.32 19.72 7.30
C LYS A 47 0.93 19.57 7.90
N ASP A 48 0.44 18.33 8.01
CA ASP A 48 -0.87 18.04 8.61
C ASP A 48 -0.87 18.36 10.11
N ALA A 49 0.23 18.08 10.82
CA ALA A 49 0.38 18.41 12.23
C ALA A 49 0.38 19.91 12.50
N VAL A 50 1.04 20.72 11.66
CA VAL A 50 0.98 22.19 11.74
C VAL A 50 -0.45 22.68 11.54
N LEU A 51 -1.19 22.11 10.58
CA LEU A 51 -2.59 22.45 10.35
C LEU A 51 -3.48 22.13 11.57
N TYR A 52 -3.23 21.00 12.25
CA TYR A 52 -3.96 20.64 13.47
C TYR A 52 -3.62 21.55 14.66
N ASN A 53 -2.37 21.94 14.80
CA ASN A 53 -1.93 22.91 15.81
C ASN A 53 -2.56 24.31 15.58
N ASP A 54 -2.64 24.76 14.32
CA ASP A 54 -3.31 26.02 13.96
C ASP A 54 -4.82 25.97 14.28
N TYR A 55 -5.45 24.83 14.05
CA TYR A 55 -6.85 24.60 14.41
C TYR A 55 -7.06 24.63 15.94
N ALA A 56 -6.21 23.93 16.70
CA ALA A 56 -6.29 23.88 18.16
C ALA A 56 -6.03 25.26 18.81
N SER A 57 -5.19 26.09 18.18
CA SER A 57 -4.84 27.42 18.66
C SER A 57 -5.81 28.53 18.24
N ASN A 58 -6.96 28.20 17.62
CA ASN A 58 -7.93 29.17 17.10
C ASN A 58 -7.31 30.26 16.20
N GLY A 59 -6.27 29.90 15.42
CA GLY A 59 -5.55 30.85 14.56
C GLY A 59 -4.55 31.76 15.29
N SER A 60 -4.35 31.58 16.60
CA SER A 60 -3.20 32.12 17.32
C SER A 60 -2.01 31.22 17.04
N GLY A 61 -1.38 31.38 15.86
CA GLY A 61 -0.29 30.54 15.32
C GLY A 61 1.03 30.59 16.11
N SER A 62 0.95 30.53 17.43
CA SER A 62 1.99 30.71 18.44
C SER A 62 2.01 29.54 19.44
N SER A 63 1.48 28.37 19.09
CA SER A 63 1.64 27.16 19.90
C SER A 63 2.76 26.30 19.33
N GLU A 64 3.66 25.84 20.20
CA GLU A 64 4.70 24.88 19.84
C GLU A 64 4.06 23.58 19.38
N LEU A 65 4.59 22.99 18.30
CA LEU A 65 4.07 21.73 17.76
C LEU A 65 4.18 20.62 18.82
N THR A 66 3.06 20.03 19.20
CA THR A 66 3.03 18.99 20.24
C THR A 66 3.13 17.59 19.64
N VAL A 67 3.49 16.61 20.48
CA VAL A 67 3.50 15.19 20.09
C VAL A 67 2.08 14.69 19.74
N GLU A 68 1.04 15.30 20.32
CA GLU A 68 -0.36 14.93 20.05
C GLU A 68 -0.78 15.34 18.63
N ASP A 69 -0.33 16.49 18.13
CA ASP A 69 -0.60 16.93 16.76
C ASP A 69 0.00 15.97 15.73
N VAL A 70 1.23 15.52 16.01
CA VAL A 70 1.92 14.51 15.18
C VAL A 70 1.21 13.16 15.26
N ARG A 71 0.77 12.75 16.45
CA ARG A 71 0.02 11.50 16.64
C ARG A 71 -1.30 11.52 15.86
N LEU A 72 -2.02 12.64 15.87
CA LEU A 72 -3.25 12.82 15.12
C LEU A 72 -3.00 12.78 13.60
N ALA A 73 -1.96 13.46 13.11
CA ALA A 73 -1.54 13.43 11.71
C ALA A 73 -1.18 12.03 11.22
N ILE A 74 -0.45 11.25 12.01
CA ILE A 74 -0.14 9.84 11.69
C ILE A 74 -1.44 9.00 11.70
N GLY A 75 -2.31 9.21 12.68
CA GLY A 75 -3.59 8.51 12.81
C GLY A 75 -4.48 8.66 11.58
N ALA A 76 -4.64 9.89 11.08
CA ALA A 76 -5.46 10.18 9.90
C ALA A 76 -4.95 9.46 8.64
N ARG A 77 -3.62 9.40 8.44
CA ARG A 77 -3.01 8.78 7.25
C ARG A 77 -2.97 7.26 7.30
N THR A 78 -2.84 6.68 8.49
CA THR A 78 -2.78 5.23 8.69
C THR A 78 -4.05 4.53 8.22
N GLN A 79 -5.19 5.23 8.22
CA GLN A 79 -6.49 4.67 7.82
C GLN A 79 -6.59 4.28 6.34
N TYR A 80 -5.82 4.92 5.45
CA TYR A 80 -5.94 4.69 4.01
C TYR A 80 -4.62 4.42 3.27
N GLN A 81 -3.46 4.72 3.87
CA GLN A 81 -2.16 4.54 3.20
C GLN A 81 -1.41 3.28 3.63
N PHE A 82 -1.52 2.90 4.89
CA PHE A 82 -0.77 1.77 5.45
C PHE A 82 -1.67 0.57 5.64
N LYS A 83 -1.07 -0.62 5.51
CA LYS A 83 -1.79 -1.86 5.81
C LYS A 83 -2.12 -1.88 7.31
N PRO A 84 -3.40 -1.84 7.70
CA PRO A 84 -3.75 -1.95 9.11
C PRO A 84 -3.40 -3.35 9.62
N THR A 85 -3.37 -3.51 10.93
CA THR A 85 -3.34 -4.84 11.56
C THR A 85 -4.44 -5.71 10.95
N ALA A 86 -4.09 -6.91 10.49
CA ALA A 86 -5.00 -7.77 9.75
C ALA A 86 -6.32 -7.99 10.53
N PRO A 87 -7.49 -7.57 9.99
CA PRO A 87 -8.75 -7.66 10.71
C PRO A 87 -9.27 -9.11 10.70
N LYS A 88 -8.73 -9.92 11.60
CA LYS A 88 -9.01 -11.36 11.69
C LYS A 88 -10.49 -11.66 11.86
N GLU A 89 -11.19 -10.92 12.73
CA GLU A 89 -12.61 -11.13 13.00
C GLU A 89 -13.47 -10.85 11.77
N LEU A 90 -13.19 -9.75 11.06
CA LEU A 90 -13.87 -9.42 9.80
C LEU A 90 -13.65 -10.51 8.75
N LEU A 91 -12.41 -10.99 8.61
CA LEU A 91 -12.09 -12.07 7.65
C LEU A 91 -12.74 -13.40 8.04
N LEU A 92 -12.84 -13.71 9.34
CA LEU A 92 -13.53 -14.91 9.82
C LEU A 92 -15.03 -14.84 9.57
N GLN A 93 -15.67 -13.69 9.82
CA GLN A 93 -17.08 -13.47 9.51
C GLN A 93 -17.34 -13.59 8.00
N LEU A 94 -16.50 -12.95 7.17
CA LEU A 94 -16.59 -13.05 5.72
C LEU A 94 -16.41 -14.51 5.25
N ALA A 95 -15.43 -15.21 5.80
CA ALA A 95 -15.22 -16.63 5.50
C ALA A 95 -16.44 -17.48 5.89
N GLN A 96 -17.05 -17.24 7.05
CA GLN A 96 -18.28 -17.92 7.46
C GLN A 96 -19.42 -17.65 6.48
N GLU A 97 -19.68 -16.39 6.11
CA GLU A 97 -20.71 -16.04 5.13
C GLU A 97 -20.47 -16.70 3.76
N ARG A 98 -19.21 -16.76 3.31
CA ARG A 98 -18.88 -17.40 2.03
C ARG A 98 -19.01 -18.92 2.12
N ASN A 99 -18.50 -19.53 3.19
CA ASN A 99 -18.45 -20.98 3.37
C ASN A 99 -19.80 -21.61 3.72
N LYS A 100 -20.84 -20.80 3.98
CA LYS A 100 -22.23 -21.29 4.12
C LYS A 100 -22.76 -21.97 2.85
N LYS A 101 -22.24 -21.60 1.67
CA LYS A 101 -22.65 -22.21 0.40
C LYS A 101 -21.91 -23.53 0.19
N PRO A 102 -22.62 -24.66 0.02
CA PRO A 102 -21.97 -25.94 -0.23
C PRO A 102 -21.24 -25.90 -1.58
N LEU A 103 -20.26 -26.79 -1.73
CA LEU A 103 -19.52 -26.94 -2.98
C LEU A 103 -20.47 -27.36 -4.12
N PRO A 104 -20.26 -26.83 -5.35
CA PRO A 104 -21.05 -27.24 -6.50
C PRO A 104 -20.74 -28.70 -6.87
N GLN A 105 -21.73 -29.37 -7.48
CA GLN A 105 -21.54 -30.72 -8.00
C GLN A 105 -20.46 -30.72 -9.09
N VAL A 106 -19.48 -31.61 -8.95
CA VAL A 106 -18.36 -31.75 -9.89
C VAL A 106 -18.62 -32.95 -10.79
N MET A 107 -18.46 -32.80 -12.11
CA MET A 107 -18.55 -33.94 -13.03
C MET A 107 -17.31 -34.84 -12.87
N SER A 108 -17.51 -36.14 -12.76
CA SER A 108 -16.43 -37.15 -12.61
C SER A 108 -15.71 -37.46 -13.93
N MET A 109 -15.52 -36.46 -14.80
CA MET A 109 -14.74 -36.58 -16.02
C MET A 109 -13.34 -36.04 -15.75
N TRP A 110 -12.30 -36.76 -16.19
CA TRP A 110 -10.93 -36.26 -16.11
C TRP A 110 -10.76 -35.06 -17.04
N GLY A 111 -10.59 -33.86 -16.47
CA GLY A 111 -10.38 -32.63 -17.24
C GLY A 111 -10.65 -31.36 -16.43
N VAL A 112 -10.39 -30.20 -17.06
CA VAL A 112 -10.67 -28.88 -16.48
C VAL A 112 -12.05 -28.40 -16.94
N ARG A 113 -12.91 -28.04 -15.98
CA ARG A 113 -14.23 -27.44 -16.28
C ARG A 113 -14.09 -25.94 -16.51
N LEU A 114 -14.15 -25.52 -17.77
CA LEU A 114 -14.24 -24.11 -18.10
C LEU A 114 -15.63 -23.56 -17.72
N PRO A 115 -15.74 -22.26 -17.37
CA PRO A 115 -17.02 -21.56 -17.33
C PRO A 115 -17.76 -21.66 -18.68
N PRO A 116 -19.07 -21.38 -18.72
CA PRO A 116 -19.79 -21.21 -19.98
C PRO A 116 -19.07 -20.23 -20.92
N GLU A 117 -19.14 -20.46 -22.23
CA GLU A 117 -18.38 -19.71 -23.25
C GLU A 117 -18.54 -18.19 -23.15
N LYS A 118 -19.74 -17.70 -22.77
CA LYS A 118 -20.01 -16.27 -22.51
C LYS A 118 -19.17 -15.64 -21.38
N TYR A 119 -18.60 -16.46 -20.49
CA TYR A 119 -17.69 -16.04 -19.40
C TYR A 119 -16.25 -16.48 -19.68
N CYS A 120 -15.97 -17.09 -20.83
CA CYS A 120 -14.63 -17.41 -21.29
C CYS A 120 -14.09 -16.22 -22.10
N LEU A 121 -12.82 -15.88 -21.88
CA LEU A 121 -12.12 -14.85 -22.65
C LEU A 121 -11.65 -15.43 -24.01
N THR A 122 -12.58 -15.99 -24.78
CA THR A 122 -12.34 -16.55 -26.13
C THR A 122 -12.60 -15.55 -27.25
N ALA A 123 -13.12 -14.36 -26.94
CA ALA A 123 -13.28 -13.25 -27.88
C ALA A 123 -11.92 -12.77 -28.39
N LYS A 124 -11.58 -13.21 -29.61
CA LYS A 124 -10.43 -12.75 -30.39
C LYS A 124 -10.84 -11.50 -31.18
N GLU A 125 -9.90 -10.54 -31.23
CA GLU A 125 -9.94 -9.22 -31.86
C GLU A 125 -11.08 -8.30 -31.36
N TRP A 126 -10.69 -7.18 -30.73
CA TRP A 126 -11.61 -6.11 -30.35
C TRP A 126 -11.93 -5.30 -31.62
N ARG A 127 -12.95 -5.73 -32.39
CA ARG A 127 -13.52 -4.89 -33.45
C ARG A 127 -14.58 -4.00 -32.82
N LEU A 128 -14.37 -2.69 -32.91
CA LEU A 128 -15.44 -1.72 -32.73
C LEU A 128 -16.38 -1.95 -33.92
N ASP A 129 -17.65 -2.26 -33.66
CA ASP A 129 -18.70 -2.20 -34.69
C ASP A 129 -18.93 -0.70 -35.01
N ASP A 130 -17.96 -0.08 -35.68
CA ASP A 130 -18.17 1.17 -36.40
C ASP A 130 -18.96 0.80 -37.64
N GLU A 131 -20.29 0.78 -37.50
CA GLU A 131 -21.28 1.15 -38.50
C GLU A 131 -22.68 0.75 -38.01
N LEU A 132 -23.35 1.71 -37.37
CA LEU A 132 -24.78 1.91 -37.56
C LEU A 132 -24.98 2.27 -39.05
N THR A 133 -24.86 1.30 -39.97
CA THR A 133 -25.25 1.53 -41.36
C THR A 133 -26.78 1.54 -41.38
N GLU A 134 -27.30 2.75 -41.52
CA GLU A 134 -28.67 3.10 -41.89
C GLU A 134 -29.19 2.18 -43.00
N GLU A 135 -30.30 1.47 -42.75
CA GLU A 135 -31.43 1.24 -43.67
C GLU A 135 -32.70 0.88 -42.87
#